data_AF-A0A1B1N2P7-F1
#
_entry.id   AF-A0A1B1N2P7-F1
#
_cell.length_a   1.000
_cell.length_b   1.000
_cell.length_c   1.000
_cell.angle_alpha   90.00
_cell.angle_beta   90.00
_cell.angle_gamma   90.00
#
_symmetry.space_group_name_H-M   'P 1'
#
loop_
_entity.id
_entity.type
_entity.pdbx_description
1 polymer ?
#
loop_
_entity_poly.entity_id
_entity_poly.type
_entity_poly.pdbx_seq_one_letter_code
_entity_poly.pdbx_strand_id
1 'polypeptide(L)'
;MRKLKFNLLVIIIVSSFSLYGCNSNLSKDRVEDGLVMSGLTTSYGGELDLTVVSYSFNIWNKTGRSITLKSVEPILQEDLISRLDRTPLINEVNKTITGGSEELIKGSFNVDTQGLDKEGILALNLDLKRFKIITEQELGVEIRE
;
A
#
# COMPACT_ATOMS: atom_id res chain seq x y z
N MET A 1 -34.49 55.22 9.57
CA MET A 1 -33.02 55.19 9.36
C MET A 1 -32.22 54.44 10.43
N ARG A 2 -32.59 54.45 11.73
CA ARG A 2 -31.82 53.81 12.81
C ARG A 2 -31.74 52.27 12.73
N LYS A 3 -32.83 51.60 12.34
CA LYS A 3 -32.88 50.13 12.15
C LYS A 3 -32.13 49.63 10.91
N LEU A 4 -32.07 50.44 9.84
CA LEU A 4 -31.36 50.11 8.61
C LEU A 4 -29.83 50.11 8.83
N LYS A 5 -29.33 51.10 9.59
CA LYS A 5 -27.90 51.18 9.98
C LYS A 5 -27.50 50.04 10.91
N PHE A 6 -28.40 49.60 11.81
CA PHE A 6 -28.14 48.48 12.72
C PHE A 6 -28.08 47.14 11.96
N ASN A 7 -29.00 46.88 11.03
CA ASN A 7 -28.98 45.68 10.20
C ASN A 7 -27.75 45.63 9.27
N LEU A 8 -27.32 46.77 8.72
CA LEU A 8 -26.10 46.81 7.89
C LEU A 8 -24.84 46.47 8.70
N LEU A 9 -24.77 46.94 9.95
CA LEU A 9 -23.63 46.69 10.85
C LEU A 9 -23.55 45.22 11.29
N VAL A 10 -24.69 44.58 11.53
CA VAL A 10 -24.75 43.15 11.88
C VAL A 10 -24.30 42.27 10.70
N ILE A 11 -24.67 42.62 9.47
CA ILE A 11 -24.26 41.86 8.27
C ILE A 11 -22.73 41.92 8.06
N ILE A 12 -22.10 43.08 8.30
CA ILE A 12 -20.65 43.26 8.18
C ILE A 12 -19.89 42.44 9.24
N ILE A 13 -20.42 42.36 10.47
CA ILE A 13 -19.82 41.57 11.55
C ILE A 13 -19.96 40.06 11.29
N VAL A 14 -21.10 39.62 10.74
CA VAL A 14 -21.29 38.20 10.38
C VAL A 14 -20.42 37.79 9.19
N SER A 15 -20.22 38.65 8.19
CA SER A 15 -19.40 38.32 7.02
C SER A 15 -17.89 38.30 7.32
N SER A 16 -17.43 38.98 8.37
CA SER A 16 -16.02 38.99 8.76
C SER A 16 -15.60 37.74 9.56
N PHE A 17 -16.56 37.04 10.19
CA PHE A 17 -16.31 35.76 10.84
C PHE A 17 -16.17 34.57 9.88
N SER A 18 -16.64 34.69 8.62
CA SER A 18 -16.58 33.61 7.63
C SER A 18 -15.22 33.43 6.96
N LEU A 19 -14.23 34.31 7.22
CA LEU A 19 -12.90 34.24 6.60
C LEU A 19 -11.82 33.57 7.47
N TYR A 20 -12.14 33.22 8.72
CA TYR A 20 -11.22 32.51 9.62
C TYR A 20 -11.61 31.04 9.75
N GLY A 21 -11.62 30.32 8.63
CA GLY A 21 -12.16 28.96 8.61
C GLY A 21 -11.68 28.09 7.47
N CYS A 22 -10.44 28.24 7.01
CA CYS A 22 -9.77 27.19 6.25
C CYS A 22 -8.24 27.33 6.29
N ASN A 23 -7.67 27.46 7.50
CA ASN A 23 -6.34 26.90 7.69
C ASN A 23 -6.54 25.40 7.86
N SER A 24 -6.63 24.66 6.75
CA SER A 24 -6.00 23.36 6.77
C SER A 24 -4.53 23.67 7.00
N ASN A 25 -4.14 23.68 8.27
CA ASN A 25 -2.86 23.11 8.65
C ASN A 25 -2.94 21.68 8.09
N LEU A 26 -2.63 21.57 6.80
CA LEU A 26 -2.13 20.36 6.21
C LEU A 26 -0.82 20.20 6.97
N SER A 27 -0.93 19.60 8.15
CA SER A 27 0.19 18.98 8.81
C SER A 27 0.91 18.29 7.68
N LYS A 28 2.14 18.73 7.41
CA LYS A 28 3.12 17.86 6.78
C LYS A 28 3.34 16.72 7.78
N ASP A 29 2.32 15.88 7.96
CA ASP A 29 2.50 14.47 8.23
C ASP A 29 3.12 13.92 6.94
N ARG A 30 4.41 14.26 6.78
CA ARG A 30 5.35 13.35 6.18
C ARG A 30 5.30 12.13 7.07
N VAL A 31 4.37 11.22 6.76
CA VAL A 31 4.55 9.83 7.11
C VAL A 31 5.90 9.47 6.48
N GLU A 32 6.91 9.36 7.34
CA GLU A 32 8.30 9.06 7.01
C GLU A 32 8.51 7.65 6.44
N ASP A 33 7.43 6.89 6.20
CA ASP A 33 7.50 5.59 5.56
C ASP A 33 7.39 5.73 4.04
N GLY A 34 8.54 5.54 3.39
CA GLY A 34 8.78 5.91 2.00
C GLY A 34 7.98 5.15 0.93
N LEU A 35 7.35 4.02 1.24
CA LEU A 35 6.54 3.22 0.31
C LEU A 35 5.15 2.93 0.87
N VAL A 36 4.12 3.03 0.02
CA VAL A 36 2.74 2.68 0.36
C VAL A 36 2.18 1.67 -0.64
N MET A 37 1.63 0.58 -0.12
CA MET A 37 0.94 -0.43 -0.92
C MET A 37 -0.55 -0.11 -1.05
N SER A 38 -1.10 -0.26 -2.24
CA SER A 38 -2.54 -0.06 -2.51
C SER A 38 -3.06 -1.06 -3.55
N GLY A 39 -4.38 -1.22 -3.65
CA GLY A 39 -5.00 -1.98 -4.74
C GLY A 39 -4.68 -3.48 -4.78
N LEU A 40 -4.47 -4.13 -3.63
CA LEU A 40 -4.21 -5.57 -3.58
C LEU A 40 -5.36 -6.36 -4.19
N THR A 41 -5.03 -7.17 -5.19
CA THR A 41 -5.91 -8.13 -5.84
C THR A 41 -5.27 -9.50 -5.76
N THR A 42 -6.08 -10.50 -5.42
CA THR A 42 -5.67 -11.92 -5.38
C THR A 42 -6.58 -12.71 -6.30
N SER A 43 -6.03 -13.65 -7.05
CA SER A 43 -6.79 -14.60 -7.86
C SER A 43 -6.28 -16.01 -7.67
N TYR A 44 -7.19 -16.96 -7.87
CA TYR A 44 -6.95 -18.39 -7.68
C TYR A 44 -7.23 -19.12 -8.99
N GLY A 45 -6.33 -20.02 -9.37
CA GLY A 45 -6.49 -20.90 -10.51
C GLY A 45 -5.71 -22.19 -10.29
N GLY A 46 -5.53 -23.00 -11.34
CA GLY A 46 -4.75 -24.23 -11.29
C GLY A 46 -5.57 -25.49 -11.55
N GLU A 47 -5.06 -26.62 -11.06
CA GLU A 47 -5.61 -27.96 -11.26
C GLU A 47 -6.20 -28.51 -9.94
N LEU A 48 -6.77 -29.71 -9.97
CA LEU A 48 -7.41 -30.35 -8.81
C LEU A 48 -6.50 -30.41 -7.57
N ASP A 49 -5.23 -30.75 -7.77
CA ASP A 49 -4.27 -30.98 -6.70
C ASP A 49 -3.32 -29.80 -6.48
N LEU A 50 -3.42 -28.75 -7.30
CA LEU A 50 -2.49 -27.61 -7.25
C LEU A 50 -3.23 -26.30 -7.47
N THR A 51 -3.24 -25.45 -6.45
CA THR A 51 -3.78 -24.09 -6.56
C THR A 51 -2.66 -23.08 -6.80
N VAL A 52 -2.78 -22.34 -7.91
CA VAL A 52 -1.94 -21.19 -8.21
C VAL A 52 -2.57 -19.94 -7.60
N VAL A 53 -1.89 -19.34 -6.63
CA VAL A 53 -2.28 -18.07 -6.02
C VAL A 53 -1.52 -16.96 -6.73
N SER A 54 -2.23 -16.12 -7.48
CA SER A 54 -1.66 -14.94 -8.14
C SER A 54 -2.07 -13.68 -7.40
N TYR A 55 -1.16 -12.71 -7.31
CA TYR A 55 -1.42 -11.44 -6.66
C TYR A 55 -0.89 -10.27 -7.47
N SER A 56 -1.54 -9.12 -7.30
CA SER A 56 -1.06 -7.85 -7.81
C SER A 56 -1.42 -6.71 -6.88
N PHE A 57 -0.54 -5.73 -6.73
CA PHE A 57 -0.79 -4.51 -5.98
C PHE A 57 0.08 -3.39 -6.52
N ASN A 58 -0.31 -2.16 -6.23
CA ASN A 58 0.51 -0.99 -6.54
C ASN A 58 1.40 -0.64 -5.35
N ILE A 59 2.64 -0.20 -5.62
CA ILE A 59 3.51 0.47 -4.65
C ILE A 59 3.72 1.91 -5.10
N TRP A 60 3.33 2.84 -4.24
CA TRP A 60 3.60 4.26 -4.41
C TRP A 60 4.80 4.68 -3.55
N ASN A 61 5.81 5.26 -4.19
CA ASN A 61 6.92 5.92 -3.50
C ASN A 61 6.53 7.35 -3.13
N LYS A 62 6.25 7.59 -1.85
CA LYS A 62 5.87 8.91 -1.33
C LYS A 62 7.07 9.84 -1.12
N THR A 63 8.29 9.33 -1.24
CA THR A 63 9.50 10.13 -1.04
C THR A 63 9.85 10.94 -2.29
N GLY A 64 10.79 11.88 -2.15
CA GLY A 64 11.39 12.58 -3.30
C GLY A 64 12.60 11.85 -3.89
N ARG A 65 12.95 10.66 -3.40
CA ARG A 65 14.13 9.90 -3.81
C ARG A 65 13.71 8.59 -4.48
N SER A 66 14.56 8.06 -5.34
CA SER A 66 14.33 6.74 -5.91
C SER A 66 14.57 5.64 -4.87
N ILE A 67 13.71 4.62 -4.86
CA ILE A 67 13.86 3.43 -4.01
C ILE A 67 13.87 2.21 -4.93
N THR A 68 14.89 1.37 -4.80
CA THR A 68 14.96 0.11 -5.54
C THR A 68 14.30 -0.99 -4.74
N LEU A 69 13.21 -1.53 -5.28
CA LEU A 69 12.52 -2.72 -4.77
C LEU A 69 13.26 -3.97 -5.26
N LYS A 70 13.93 -4.68 -4.35
CA LYS A 70 14.68 -5.90 -4.66
C LYS A 70 13.73 -7.08 -4.79
N SER A 71 12.97 -7.35 -3.72
CA SER A 71 12.05 -8.48 -3.68
C SER A 71 10.83 -8.19 -2.82
N VAL A 72 9.79 -8.99 -3.07
CA VAL A 72 8.53 -9.00 -2.35
C VAL A 72 8.20 -10.43 -1.97
N GLU A 73 7.77 -10.63 -0.73
CA GLU A 73 7.41 -11.94 -0.20
C GLU A 73 6.06 -11.83 0.55
N PRO A 74 5.00 -12.53 0.11
CA PRO A 74 3.77 -12.63 0.90
C PRO A 74 4.06 -13.26 2.27
N ILE A 75 3.50 -12.71 3.34
CA ILE A 75 3.61 -13.31 4.68
C ILE A 75 2.43 -14.25 4.88
N LEU A 76 2.72 -15.56 4.86
CA LEU A 76 1.73 -16.62 4.96
C LEU A 76 1.60 -17.17 6.39
N GLN A 77 0.50 -17.87 6.66
CA GLN A 77 0.31 -18.64 7.90
C GLN A 77 1.10 -19.95 7.85
N GLU A 78 1.46 -20.50 9.01
CA GLU A 78 2.28 -21.72 9.10
C GLU A 78 1.69 -22.92 8.34
N ASP A 79 0.37 -23.13 8.45
CA ASP A 79 -0.33 -24.21 7.75
C ASP A 79 -0.18 -24.12 6.23
N LEU A 80 -0.18 -22.90 5.68
CA LEU A 80 -0.01 -22.66 4.25
C LEU A 80 1.44 -22.84 3.81
N ILE A 81 2.41 -22.45 4.65
CA ILE A 81 3.84 -22.62 4.37
C ILE A 81 4.17 -24.10 4.17
N SER A 82 3.58 -24.99 4.98
CA SER A 82 3.81 -26.43 4.90
C SER A 82 3.33 -27.07 3.59
N ARG A 83 2.44 -26.38 2.86
CA ARG A 83 1.84 -26.80 1.59
C ARG A 83 2.35 -26.02 0.39
N LEU A 84 3.35 -25.16 0.56
CA LEU A 84 4.01 -24.53 -0.58
C LEU A 84 4.71 -25.62 -1.39
N ASP A 85 4.43 -25.66 -2.69
CA ASP A 85 5.24 -26.43 -3.62
C ASP A 85 6.66 -25.82 -3.71
N ARG A 86 7.59 -26.49 -4.37
CA ARG A 86 9.01 -26.08 -4.54
C ARG A 86 9.22 -24.72 -5.21
N THR A 87 8.15 -24.00 -5.54
CA THR A 87 8.22 -22.65 -6.12
C THR A 87 8.59 -21.65 -5.03
N PRO A 88 9.61 -20.80 -5.25
CA PRO A 88 10.00 -19.80 -4.26
C PRO A 88 8.87 -18.79 -4.03
N LEU A 89 8.55 -18.55 -2.75
CA LEU A 89 7.59 -17.53 -2.32
C LEU A 89 8.11 -16.10 -2.55
N ILE A 90 9.44 -15.97 -2.59
CA ILE A 90 10.14 -14.69 -2.83
C ILE A 90 10.02 -14.36 -4.32
N ASN A 91 9.38 -13.23 -4.60
CA ASN A 91 9.29 -12.65 -5.93
C ASN A 91 10.40 -11.60 -6.10
N GLU A 92 11.39 -11.93 -6.92
CA GLU A 92 12.48 -11.03 -7.30
C GLU A 92 11.96 -10.00 -8.32
N VAL A 93 11.86 -8.75 -7.90
CA VAL A 93 11.29 -7.67 -8.73
C VAL A 93 12.39 -6.84 -9.39
N ASN A 94 13.40 -6.44 -8.61
CA ASN A 94 14.52 -5.59 -9.05
C ASN A 94 14.07 -4.37 -9.88
N LYS A 95 13.11 -3.60 -9.36
CA LYS A 95 12.60 -2.37 -9.98
C LYS A 95 12.92 -1.13 -9.16
N THR A 96 13.33 -0.06 -9.81
CA THR A 96 13.48 1.25 -9.18
C THR A 96 12.21 2.07 -9.33
N ILE A 97 11.63 2.49 -8.20
CA ILE A 97 10.44 3.35 -8.14
C ILE A 97 10.92 4.77 -7.87
N THR A 98 10.72 5.67 -8.83
CA THR A 98 11.12 7.08 -8.69
C THR A 98 10.27 7.79 -7.63
N GLY A 99 10.81 8.86 -7.04
CA GLY A 99 10.08 9.63 -6.04
C GLY A 99 8.76 10.19 -6.59
N GLY A 100 7.66 9.97 -5.89
CA GLY A 100 6.32 10.40 -6.26
C GLY A 100 5.59 9.51 -7.27
N SER A 101 6.21 8.44 -7.78
CA SER A 101 5.60 7.53 -8.76
C SER A 101 5.10 6.22 -8.16
N GLU A 102 4.20 5.57 -8.90
CA GLU A 102 3.57 4.31 -8.54
C GLU A 102 3.94 3.22 -9.55
N GLU A 103 4.20 2.01 -9.05
CA GLU A 103 4.51 0.84 -9.87
C GLU A 103 3.59 -0.33 -9.52
N LEU A 104 3.15 -1.06 -10.55
CA LEU A 104 2.39 -2.29 -10.40
C LEU A 104 3.33 -3.48 -10.17
N ILE A 105 3.12 -4.17 -9.05
CA ILE A 105 3.80 -5.41 -8.69
C ILE A 105 2.86 -6.58 -8.94
N LYS A 106 3.39 -7.66 -9.51
CA LYS A 106 2.68 -8.92 -9.75
C LYS A 106 3.56 -10.08 -9.31
N GLY A 107 2.95 -11.11 -8.77
CA GLY A 107 3.62 -12.36 -8.45
C GLY A 107 2.64 -13.50 -8.29
N SER A 108 3.17 -14.71 -8.12
CA SER A 108 2.38 -15.91 -7.90
C SER A 108 3.18 -16.95 -7.15
N PHE A 109 2.49 -17.83 -6.44
CA PHE A 109 3.06 -19.03 -5.82
C PHE A 109 2.06 -20.18 -5.89
N ASN A 110 2.57 -21.40 -5.73
CA ASN A 110 1.79 -22.62 -5.85
C ASN A 110 1.56 -23.25 -4.48
N VAL A 111 0.34 -23.74 -4.26
CA VAL A 111 -0.10 -24.40 -3.03
C VAL A 111 -0.58 -25.80 -3.39
N ASP A 112 -0.02 -26.80 -2.72
CA ASP A 112 -0.46 -28.19 -2.78
C ASP A 112 -1.81 -28.34 -2.06
N THR A 113 -2.86 -28.54 -2.86
CA THR A 113 -4.23 -28.77 -2.40
C THR A 113 -4.63 -30.23 -2.48
N GLN A 114 -3.70 -31.14 -2.78
CA GLN A 114 -3.98 -32.55 -2.86
C GLN A 114 -4.55 -33.07 -1.53
N GLY A 115 -5.63 -33.84 -1.65
CA GLY A 115 -6.32 -34.45 -0.50
C GLY A 115 -7.13 -33.48 0.35
N LEU A 116 -7.26 -32.21 -0.04
CA LEU A 116 -8.18 -31.27 0.59
C LEU A 116 -9.55 -31.29 -0.10
N ASP A 117 -10.59 -31.36 0.70
CA ASP A 117 -11.93 -31.05 0.24
C ASP A 117 -12.16 -29.52 0.23
N LYS A 118 -13.36 -29.10 -0.15
CA LYS A 118 -13.72 -27.68 -0.23
C LYS A 118 -13.51 -26.96 1.11
N GLU A 119 -13.86 -27.59 2.23
CA GLU A 119 -13.73 -26.98 3.56
C GLU A 119 -12.26 -26.89 3.97
N GLY A 120 -11.45 -27.91 3.65
CA GLY A 120 -10.01 -27.91 3.83
C GLY A 120 -9.32 -26.78 3.05
N ILE A 121 -9.73 -26.52 1.81
CA ILE A 121 -9.22 -25.40 1.01
C ILE A 121 -9.58 -24.05 1.64
N LEU A 122 -10.82 -23.89 2.13
CA LEU A 122 -11.25 -22.65 2.80
C LEU A 122 -10.47 -22.43 4.11
N ALA A 123 -10.15 -23.49 4.84
CA ALA A 123 -9.36 -23.43 6.07
C ALA A 123 -7.92 -22.95 5.84
N LEU A 124 -7.35 -23.15 4.63
CA LEU A 124 -6.00 -22.65 4.30
C LEU A 124 -5.90 -21.12 4.30
N ASN A 125 -7.03 -20.41 4.22
CA ASN A 125 -7.09 -18.96 4.28
C ASN A 125 -6.07 -18.28 3.36
N LEU A 126 -6.25 -18.47 2.05
CA LEU A 126 -5.37 -17.96 0.98
C LEU A 126 -5.46 -16.43 0.79
N ASP A 127 -6.05 -15.70 1.75
CA ASP A 127 -6.16 -14.25 1.73
C ASP A 127 -4.82 -13.62 2.12
N LEU A 128 -4.15 -13.02 1.12
CA LEU A 128 -2.92 -12.28 1.36
C LEU A 128 -3.24 -10.94 2.03
N LYS A 129 -2.59 -10.66 3.16
CA LYS A 129 -2.82 -9.42 3.94
C LYS A 129 -1.57 -8.60 4.18
N ARG A 130 -0.40 -9.25 4.14
CA ARG A 130 0.87 -8.65 4.50
C ARG A 130 1.95 -9.14 3.55
N PHE A 131 2.88 -8.25 3.27
CA PHE A 131 4.04 -8.52 2.43
C PHE A 131 5.28 -8.00 3.14
N LYS A 132 6.35 -8.78 3.06
CA LYS A 132 7.69 -8.34 3.38
C LYS A 132 8.31 -7.79 2.10
N ILE A 133 8.85 -6.59 2.20
CA ILE A 133 9.40 -5.83 1.08
C ILE A 133 10.86 -5.53 1.39
N ILE A 134 11.77 -5.96 0.51
CA ILE A 134 13.19 -5.66 0.61
C ILE A 134 13.54 -4.56 -0.38
N THR A 135 14.17 -3.50 0.13
CA THR A 135 14.52 -2.31 -0.65
C THR A 135 15.98 -1.94 -0.50
N GLU A 136 16.47 -1.19 -1.47
CA GLU A 136 17.79 -0.56 -1.48
C GLU A 136 17.61 0.93 -1.79
N GLN A 137 18.37 1.79 -1.11
CA GLN A 137 18.30 3.24 -1.25
C GLN A 137 19.71 3.84 -1.34
N GLU A 138 19.87 4.81 -2.23
CA GLU A 138 21.10 5.60 -2.31
C GLU A 138 20.98 6.84 -1.40
N LEU A 139 22.02 7.08 -0.60
CA LEU A 139 22.10 8.24 0.29
C LEU A 139 23.20 9.18 -0.18
N GLY A 140 22.86 10.46 -0.33
CA GLY A 140 23.85 11.52 -0.52
C GLY A 140 24.55 11.86 0.80
N VAL A 141 25.84 12.21 0.72
CA VAL A 141 26.63 12.71 1.86
C VAL A 141 26.51 14.23 1.91
N GLU A 142 26.07 14.78 3.03
CA GLU A 142 26.07 16.23 3.26
C GLU A 142 27.39 16.64 3.91
N ILE A 143 28.23 17.39 3.19
CA ILE A 143 29.46 17.98 3.74
C ILE A 143 29.12 19.40 4.15
N ARG A 144 29.24 19.71 5.45
CA ARG A 144 29.12 21.07 5.97
C ARG A 144 30.47 21.76 5.84
N GLU A 145 30.54 22.82 5.04
CA GLU A 145 31.66 23.76 4.98
C GLU A 145 31.62 24.75 6.16
#